data_AF-A0A961ZWY9-F1
#
_entry.id   AF-A0A961ZWY9-F1
#
_cell.length_a   1.000
_cell.length_b   1.000
_cell.length_c   1.000
_cell.angle_alpha   90.00
_cell.angle_beta   90.00
_cell.angle_gamma   90.00
#
_symmetry.space_group_name_H-M   'P 1'
#
loop_
_entity.id
_entity.type
_entity.pdbx_description
1 polymer ?
#
loop_
_entity_poly.entity_id
_entity_poly.type
_entity_poly.pdbx_seq_one_letter_code
_entity_poly.pdbx_strand_id
1 'polypeptide(L)'
;MPVEPAGGVKSIREAEAGMASGATEKSADKNLSAGADRAPNVPSAEDAAREVRGSVTLRPQERHVEFNEPPTTRVVRKSSDAKGKERLNAKDGPSADEATEAARTQLVRGRQKLERSDFTQDPVVGWLVVVGGPGLGAFRPIFEGNNTLGRASSQRISINFGDDAISSEEQAYIRYDSADRSFLFVPNLAKTNVVSVNDKRPTGAVELAHMDVITVGRTQLVFVPFCGPDFDWAELAEVKD
;
A
#
# COMPACT_ATOMS: atom_id res chain seq x y z
N MET A 1 -44.70 26.40 -48.18
CA MET A 1 -45.74 27.44 -48.24
C MET A 1 -47.06 26.76 -48.56
N PRO A 2 -48.18 27.04 -47.86
CA PRO A 2 -48.60 28.39 -47.49
C PRO A 2 -49.10 28.58 -46.02
N VAL A 3 -49.08 29.87 -45.63
CA VAL A 3 -49.93 30.66 -44.71
C VAL A 3 -50.12 30.28 -43.22
N GLU A 4 -49.61 31.14 -42.33
CA GLU A 4 -50.19 31.44 -41.01
C GLU A 4 -51.53 32.22 -41.15
N PRO A 5 -52.29 32.37 -40.05
CA PRO A 5 -52.23 33.70 -39.41
C PRO A 5 -52.19 33.69 -37.88
N ALA A 6 -51.68 34.81 -37.36
CA ALA A 6 -51.50 35.18 -35.97
C ALA A 6 -52.76 35.77 -35.30
N GLY A 7 -52.72 35.77 -33.95
CA GLY A 7 -53.13 36.93 -33.14
C GLY A 7 -54.39 36.79 -32.28
N GLY A 8 -54.27 37.02 -30.96
CA GLY A 8 -55.46 37.12 -30.08
C GLY A 8 -55.26 37.29 -28.56
N VAL A 9 -54.44 38.27 -28.13
CA VAL A 9 -54.56 39.20 -26.98
C VAL A 9 -55.40 38.87 -25.70
N LYS A 10 -54.78 39.13 -24.51
CA LYS A 10 -55.25 39.82 -23.26
C LYS A 10 -54.76 39.05 -22.01
N SER A 11 -53.84 39.53 -21.15
CA SER A 11 -53.72 40.75 -20.34
C SER A 11 -54.77 40.89 -19.22
N ILE A 12 -54.30 41.38 -18.06
CA ILE A 12 -54.97 41.88 -16.82
C ILE A 12 -54.94 40.84 -15.68
N ARG A 13 -53.98 40.90 -14.74
CA ARG A 13 -53.79 41.79 -13.54
C ARG A 13 -54.59 41.38 -12.30
N GLU A 14 -53.81 41.18 -11.21
CA GLU A 14 -54.00 41.71 -9.83
C GLU A 14 -55.22 41.16 -9.04
N ALA A 15 -55.22 41.01 -7.71
CA ALA A 15 -54.37 41.47 -6.62
C ALA A 15 -54.75 40.72 -5.32
N GLU A 16 -53.87 40.85 -4.31
CA GLU A 16 -54.11 40.93 -2.85
C GLU A 16 -54.71 39.73 -2.08
N ALA A 17 -54.14 39.22 -0.98
CA ALA A 17 -53.58 39.75 0.28
C ALA A 17 -54.56 39.63 1.47
N GLY A 18 -54.03 39.31 2.66
CA GLY A 18 -54.72 39.35 3.96
C GLY A 18 -55.02 37.95 4.54
N MET A 19 -54.28 37.35 5.48
CA MET A 19 -53.87 37.71 6.86
C MET A 19 -54.84 37.20 7.96
N ALA A 20 -54.23 36.53 8.95
CA ALA A 20 -54.60 36.44 10.38
C ALA A 20 -55.11 35.11 10.99
N SER A 21 -54.33 34.62 11.96
CA SER A 21 -54.71 34.37 13.38
C SER A 21 -55.19 32.99 13.87
N GLY A 22 -54.53 32.51 14.93
CA GLY A 22 -55.12 31.75 16.07
C GLY A 22 -54.59 30.32 16.26
N ALA A 23 -53.66 30.07 17.20
CA ALA A 23 -53.88 29.62 18.59
C ALA A 23 -53.60 28.10 18.77
N THR A 24 -52.40 27.73 19.25
CA THR A 24 -52.10 27.11 20.57
C THR A 24 -52.86 25.83 20.96
N GLU A 25 -52.12 24.72 21.10
CA GLU A 25 -52.25 23.81 22.26
C GLU A 25 -50.95 23.01 22.51
N LYS A 26 -50.57 22.97 23.80
CA LYS A 26 -49.43 22.28 24.42
C LYS A 26 -49.87 20.89 24.91
N SER A 27 -48.96 19.90 24.90
CA SER A 27 -48.70 18.89 25.96
C SER A 27 -47.77 17.80 25.38
N ALA A 28 -46.49 17.71 25.75
CA ALA A 28 -45.89 17.20 26.99
C ALA A 28 -45.59 15.68 26.94
N ASP A 29 -44.27 15.41 27.08
CA ASP A 29 -43.59 14.24 27.63
C ASP A 29 -43.63 12.88 26.94
N LYS A 30 -42.46 12.50 26.39
CA LYS A 30 -41.70 11.36 26.95
C LYS A 30 -40.22 11.42 26.56
N ASN A 31 -39.42 11.75 27.57
CA ASN A 31 -37.98 11.61 27.64
C ASN A 31 -37.64 10.11 27.79
N LEU A 32 -36.86 9.55 26.87
CA LEU A 32 -36.17 8.27 27.03
C LEU A 32 -34.73 8.45 26.56
N SER A 33 -33.85 8.62 27.54
CA SER A 33 -32.41 8.52 27.37
C SER A 33 -32.03 7.11 26.95
N ALA A 34 -31.30 6.98 25.86
CA ALA A 34 -30.44 5.83 25.62
C ALA A 34 -29.05 6.37 25.30
N GLY A 35 -28.14 6.25 26.27
CA GLY A 35 -26.73 6.43 26.05
C GLY A 35 -26.28 5.41 25.01
N ALA A 36 -25.78 5.90 23.88
CA ALA A 36 -25.00 5.10 22.95
C ALA A 36 -23.53 5.42 23.23
N ASP A 37 -22.83 4.39 23.69
CA ASP A 37 -21.39 4.37 23.93
C ASP A 37 -20.64 5.08 22.80
N ARG A 38 -19.88 6.12 23.18
CA ARG A 38 -18.90 6.75 22.31
C ARG A 38 -17.78 5.72 22.08
N ALA A 39 -17.85 5.04 20.93
CA ALA A 39 -16.76 4.22 20.44
C ALA A 39 -15.44 5.01 20.50
N PRO A 40 -14.31 4.37 20.86
CA PRO A 40 -13.02 5.06 20.86
C PRO A 40 -12.78 5.62 19.46
N ASN A 41 -12.46 6.91 19.39
CA ASN A 41 -12.11 7.59 18.15
C ASN A 41 -10.76 7.04 17.67
N VAL A 42 -10.79 5.86 17.03
CA VAL A 42 -9.65 5.34 16.28
C VAL A 42 -9.48 6.25 15.06
N PRO A 43 -8.32 6.91 14.91
CA PRO A 43 -8.09 7.80 13.77
C PRO A 43 -8.30 7.01 12.47
N SER A 44 -8.91 7.68 11.48
CA SER A 44 -9.02 7.12 10.13
C SER A 44 -7.61 6.77 9.62
N ALA A 45 -7.50 5.80 8.72
CA ALA A 45 -6.22 5.52 8.04
C ALA A 45 -5.64 6.79 7.39
N GLU A 46 -6.49 7.71 6.99
CA GLU A 46 -6.14 9.05 6.49
C GLU A 46 -5.53 9.96 7.56
N ASP A 47 -6.12 9.99 8.76
CA ASP A 47 -5.60 10.77 9.88
C ASP A 47 -4.21 10.26 10.29
N ALA A 48 -4.05 8.93 10.34
CA ALA A 48 -2.76 8.29 10.62
C ALA A 48 -1.72 8.61 9.53
N ALA A 49 -2.10 8.56 8.25
CA ALA A 49 -1.23 8.90 7.12
C ALA A 49 -0.82 10.38 7.10
N ARG A 50 -1.73 11.28 7.51
CA ARG A 50 -1.46 12.72 7.60
C ARG A 50 -0.53 13.05 8.76
N GLU A 51 -0.66 12.37 9.89
CA GLU A 51 0.23 12.54 11.06
C GLU A 51 1.67 12.12 10.72
N VAL A 52 1.84 10.98 10.02
CA VAL A 52 3.17 10.54 9.55
C VAL A 52 3.81 11.59 8.64
N ARG A 53 3.06 12.16 7.68
CA ARG A 53 3.56 13.23 6.79
C ARG A 53 4.04 14.47 7.53
N GLY A 54 3.40 14.83 8.65
CA GLY A 54 3.84 15.95 9.50
C GLY A 54 5.10 15.68 10.32
N SER A 55 5.47 14.40 10.48
CA SER A 55 6.55 13.96 11.38
C SER A 55 7.86 13.60 10.66
N VAL A 56 7.91 13.65 9.33
CA VAL A 56 9.13 13.38 8.54
C VAL A 56 10.11 14.56 8.64
N THR A 57 10.68 14.72 9.83
CA THR A 57 12.04 15.22 9.99
C THR A 57 12.69 14.23 10.92
N LEU A 58 13.29 13.18 10.36
CA LEU A 58 14.17 12.29 11.10
C LEU A 58 15.33 13.14 11.62
N ARG A 59 15.19 13.68 12.82
CA ARG A 59 16.33 14.23 13.56
C ARG A 59 17.26 13.06 13.82
N PRO A 60 18.53 13.10 13.38
CA PRO A 60 19.49 12.08 13.76
C PRO A 60 19.64 12.11 15.28
N GLN A 61 19.03 11.16 15.97
CA GLN A 61 19.37 10.89 17.36
C GLN A 61 20.72 10.17 17.32
N GLU A 62 21.81 10.93 17.42
CA GLU A 62 23.13 10.41 17.70
C GLU A 62 23.11 9.75 19.08
N ARG A 63 22.68 8.49 19.15
CA ARG A 63 23.07 7.58 20.23
C ARG A 63 24.24 6.76 19.73
N HIS A 64 25.44 7.31 19.95
CA HIS A 64 26.69 6.57 19.87
C HIS A 64 26.62 5.43 20.90
N VAL A 65 26.42 4.20 20.43
CA VAL A 65 26.56 3.00 21.26
C VAL A 65 27.96 2.45 20.97
N GLU A 66 28.92 2.71 21.86
CA GLU A 66 30.23 2.06 21.81
C GLU A 66 30.04 0.55 22.03
N PHE A 67 30.09 -0.21 20.95
CA PHE A 67 30.12 -1.67 20.99
C PHE A 67 31.58 -2.12 21.20
N ASN A 68 32.07 -2.01 22.43
CA ASN A 68 33.40 -2.51 22.79
C ASN A 68 33.28 -3.67 23.78
N GLU A 69 32.67 -4.77 23.33
CA GLU A 69 32.90 -6.08 23.94
C GLU A 69 33.21 -7.11 22.85
N PRO A 70 34.36 -7.82 22.93
CA PRO A 70 34.64 -8.90 22.00
C PRO A 70 33.68 -10.07 22.27
N PRO A 71 33.14 -10.72 21.22
CA PRO A 71 32.15 -11.78 21.38
C PRO A 71 32.77 -12.97 22.14
N THR A 72 32.24 -13.27 23.32
CA THR A 72 32.66 -14.42 24.12
C THR A 72 32.17 -15.71 23.46
N THR A 73 33.06 -16.44 22.79
CA THR A 73 32.77 -17.77 22.27
C THR A 73 33.07 -18.82 23.34
N ARG A 74 32.03 -19.38 23.96
CA ARG A 74 32.17 -20.49 24.90
C ARG A 74 32.31 -21.81 24.11
N VAL A 75 33.55 -22.29 23.97
CA VAL A 75 33.83 -23.62 23.40
C VAL A 75 33.69 -24.68 24.49
N VAL A 76 32.65 -25.53 24.40
CA VAL A 76 32.55 -26.73 25.23
C VAL A 76 33.36 -27.84 24.57
N ARG A 77 34.51 -28.20 25.16
CA ARG A 77 35.24 -29.43 24.81
C ARG A 77 34.69 -30.55 25.67
N LYS A 78 34.15 -31.60 25.05
CA LYS A 78 33.90 -32.87 25.75
C LYS A 78 35.21 -33.66 25.74
N SER A 79 35.83 -33.80 26.91
CA SER A 79 37.01 -34.62 27.15
C SER A 79 36.69 -36.10 26.90
N SER A 80 37.54 -36.76 26.13
CA SER A 80 37.56 -38.20 25.92
C SER A 80 38.51 -38.87 26.92
N ASP A 81 37.99 -39.82 27.70
CA ASP A 81 38.70 -40.88 28.44
C ASP A 81 37.60 -41.85 28.94
N ALA A 82 37.67 -43.18 28.98
CA ALA A 82 38.59 -44.19 28.50
C ALA A 82 37.91 -45.58 28.64
N LYS A 83 38.37 -46.56 27.84
CA LYS A 83 38.62 -47.99 28.19
C LYS A 83 37.48 -49.04 28.27
N GLY A 84 37.66 -50.10 27.46
CA GLY A 84 37.14 -51.48 27.69
C GLY A 84 36.73 -52.19 26.39
N LYS A 85 37.64 -52.89 25.68
CA LYS A 85 37.71 -54.37 25.51
C LYS A 85 36.34 -54.99 25.16
N GLU A 86 36.13 -55.67 24.02
CA GLU A 86 36.69 -57.00 23.72
C GLU A 86 36.24 -57.50 22.31
N ARG A 87 37.23 -57.86 21.47
CA ARG A 87 37.37 -59.02 20.56
C ARG A 87 36.19 -59.62 19.72
N LEU A 88 36.48 -59.73 18.40
CA LEU A 88 36.41 -60.90 17.47
C LEU A 88 35.55 -60.79 16.17
N ASN A 89 36.29 -60.68 15.06
CA ASN A 89 36.19 -61.34 13.74
C ASN A 89 34.97 -61.21 12.79
N ALA A 90 35.27 -60.53 11.67
CA ALA A 90 35.32 -61.04 10.29
C ALA A 90 34.11 -60.90 9.32
N LYS A 91 34.42 -60.24 8.19
CA LYS A 91 33.92 -60.37 6.81
C LYS A 91 32.51 -59.87 6.51
N ASP A 92 32.43 -58.70 5.88
CA ASP A 92 32.15 -58.52 4.44
C ASP A 92 32.08 -57.02 4.10
N GLY A 93 32.64 -56.61 2.96
CA GLY A 93 32.36 -55.31 2.32
C GLY A 93 32.01 -55.56 0.84
N PRO A 94 31.63 -54.57 0.01
CA PRO A 94 31.68 -53.10 0.22
C PRO A 94 30.42 -52.31 -0.27
N SER A 95 30.37 -51.00 0.07
CA SER A 95 29.98 -49.81 -0.76
C SER A 95 29.42 -48.71 0.15
N ALA A 96 30.06 -47.54 0.28
CA ALA A 96 29.83 -46.36 -0.57
C ALA A 96 28.33 -46.02 -0.68
N ASP A 97 27.82 -45.15 0.19
CA ASP A 97 27.61 -43.73 -0.14
C ASP A 97 26.56 -43.06 0.76
N GLU A 98 26.89 -41.82 1.12
CA GLU A 98 25.97 -40.70 1.35
C GLU A 98 24.86 -40.84 2.39
N ALA A 99 25.11 -40.26 3.57
CA ALA A 99 24.27 -39.18 4.10
C ALA A 99 24.71 -38.86 5.53
N THR A 100 25.42 -37.75 5.72
CA THR A 100 25.23 -36.79 6.83
C THR A 100 26.35 -35.76 6.78
N GLU A 101 26.44 -35.02 5.67
CA GLU A 101 27.16 -33.75 5.70
C GLU A 101 26.22 -32.71 6.34
N ALA A 102 26.33 -32.62 7.66
CA ALA A 102 25.63 -31.64 8.47
C ALA A 102 25.81 -30.23 7.87
N ALA A 103 24.70 -29.52 7.68
CA ALA A 103 24.66 -28.13 7.28
C ALA A 103 25.53 -27.27 8.21
N ARG A 104 26.80 -27.07 7.82
CA ARG A 104 27.73 -26.20 8.52
C ARG A 104 27.36 -24.77 8.14
N THR A 105 26.79 -24.03 9.08
CA THR A 105 26.59 -22.59 8.94
C THR A 105 27.96 -21.94 8.80
N GLN A 106 28.36 -21.62 7.57
CA GLN A 106 29.61 -20.92 7.32
C GLN A 106 29.40 -19.44 7.65
N LEU A 107 30.13 -18.97 8.65
CA LEU A 107 30.14 -17.57 9.03
C LEU A 107 30.82 -16.77 7.90
N VAL A 108 30.03 -16.18 7.01
CA VAL A 108 30.52 -15.25 5.99
C VAL A 108 30.91 -13.95 6.71
N ARG A 109 32.16 -13.86 7.16
CA ARG A 109 32.75 -12.62 7.65
C ARG A 109 33.31 -11.85 6.46
N GLY A 110 32.66 -10.74 6.13
CA GLY A 110 33.05 -9.82 5.07
C GLY A 110 31.82 -9.28 4.36
N ARG A 111 31.81 -7.98 4.05
CA ARG A 111 30.80 -7.38 3.15
C ARG A 111 30.98 -8.08 1.80
N GLN A 112 30.06 -9.00 1.44
CA GLN A 112 30.08 -9.57 0.10
C GLN A 112 30.00 -8.43 -0.90
N LYS A 113 30.93 -8.41 -1.86
CA LYS A 113 30.87 -7.48 -2.98
C LYS A 113 29.61 -7.86 -3.75
N LEU A 114 28.60 -6.97 -3.75
CA LEU A 114 27.40 -7.18 -4.54
C LEU A 114 27.83 -7.10 -6.01
N GLU A 115 27.87 -8.24 -6.68
CA GLU A 115 28.04 -8.31 -8.12
C GLU A 115 26.77 -7.75 -8.78
N ARG A 116 26.92 -6.72 -9.62
CA ARG A 116 25.81 -6.09 -10.34
C ARG A 116 25.47 -6.97 -11.54
N SER A 117 24.28 -7.58 -11.53
CA SER A 117 23.76 -8.39 -12.64
C SER A 117 22.49 -7.78 -13.22
N ASP A 118 22.13 -8.21 -14.43
CA ASP A 118 20.82 -7.87 -15.02
C ASP A 118 19.68 -8.35 -14.12
N PHE A 119 18.59 -7.58 -14.09
CA PHE A 119 17.41 -7.93 -13.30
C PHE A 119 16.72 -9.17 -13.90
N THR A 120 16.46 -10.19 -13.07
CA THR A 120 15.70 -11.38 -13.50
C THR A 120 14.19 -11.10 -13.61
N GLN A 121 13.70 -10.09 -12.90
CA GLN A 121 12.31 -9.65 -12.87
C GLN A 121 12.28 -8.13 -12.83
N ASP A 122 11.17 -7.54 -13.29
CA ASP A 122 10.97 -6.10 -13.19
C ASP A 122 11.17 -5.64 -11.74
N PRO A 123 12.08 -4.68 -11.48
CA PRO A 123 12.38 -4.28 -10.13
C PRO A 123 11.18 -3.54 -9.51
N VAL A 124 10.96 -3.80 -8.23
CA VAL A 124 9.90 -3.12 -7.46
C VAL A 124 10.37 -1.71 -7.14
N VAL A 125 9.53 -0.72 -7.45
CA VAL A 125 9.79 0.71 -7.22
C VAL A 125 8.90 1.30 -6.14
N GLY A 126 7.89 0.57 -5.67
CA GLY A 126 7.04 0.97 -4.56
C GLY A 126 5.96 -0.06 -4.26
N TRP A 127 5.06 0.27 -3.34
CA TRP A 127 3.94 -0.58 -2.93
C TRP A 127 2.65 0.19 -2.78
N LEU A 128 1.55 -0.53 -2.99
CA LEU A 128 0.23 -0.17 -2.47
C LEU A 128 -0.13 -1.13 -1.34
N VAL A 129 -0.53 -0.58 -0.20
CA VAL A 129 -0.94 -1.36 0.97
C VAL A 129 -2.43 -1.12 1.21
N VAL A 130 -3.22 -2.18 1.30
CA VAL A 130 -4.66 -2.08 1.58
C VAL A 130 -4.84 -1.75 3.05
N VAL A 131 -5.37 -0.57 3.34
CA VAL A 131 -5.61 -0.05 4.71
C VAL A 131 -7.09 0.04 5.06
N GLY A 132 -7.98 -0.22 4.10
CA GLY A 132 -9.42 -0.25 4.33
C GLY A 132 -10.16 -1.04 3.25
N GLY A 133 -11.29 -1.64 3.62
CA GLY A 133 -12.11 -2.43 2.71
C GLY A 133 -11.62 -3.88 2.52
N PRO A 134 -12.10 -4.56 1.47
CA PRO A 134 -11.72 -5.95 1.19
C PRO A 134 -10.21 -6.09 0.92
N GLY A 135 -9.60 -7.13 1.49
CA GLY A 135 -8.15 -7.36 1.36
C GLY A 135 -7.28 -6.56 2.33
N LEU A 136 -7.85 -6.02 3.41
CA LEU A 136 -7.14 -5.30 4.46
C LEU A 136 -5.83 -6.00 4.87
N GLY A 137 -4.73 -5.24 4.90
CA GLY A 137 -3.38 -5.72 5.23
C GLY A 137 -2.63 -6.38 4.06
N ALA A 138 -3.31 -6.67 2.93
CA ALA A 138 -2.63 -7.11 1.72
C ALA A 138 -1.85 -5.96 1.05
N PHE A 139 -0.91 -6.31 0.19
CA PHE A 139 -0.16 -5.33 -0.59
C PHE A 139 -0.01 -5.75 -2.04
N ARG A 140 0.32 -4.78 -2.90
CA ARG A 140 0.70 -4.99 -4.30
C ARG A 140 1.97 -4.21 -4.64
N PRO A 141 2.96 -4.84 -5.30
CA PRO A 141 4.14 -4.14 -5.77
C PRO A 141 3.79 -3.23 -6.95
N ILE A 142 4.52 -2.14 -7.06
CA ILE A 142 4.56 -1.22 -8.20
C ILE A 142 5.91 -1.42 -8.87
N PHE A 143 5.93 -1.45 -10.19
CA PHE A 143 7.15 -1.65 -10.99
C PHE A 143 7.46 -0.42 -11.83
N GLU A 144 8.64 -0.39 -12.44
CA GLU A 144 9.01 0.68 -13.36
C GLU A 144 8.03 0.79 -14.55
N GLY A 145 7.83 2.03 -15.04
CA GLY A 145 6.97 2.33 -16.18
C GLY A 145 5.49 2.41 -15.81
N ASN A 146 4.62 2.00 -16.73
CA ASN A 146 3.17 2.13 -16.59
C ASN A 146 2.54 0.90 -15.92
N ASN A 147 1.90 1.09 -14.78
CA ASN A 147 1.24 0.03 -14.02
C ASN A 147 -0.27 0.22 -14.07
N THR A 148 -0.95 -0.72 -14.72
CA THR A 148 -2.40 -0.71 -14.80
C THR A 148 -3.03 -1.21 -13.51
N LEU A 149 -4.07 -0.54 -13.05
CA LEU A 149 -4.77 -0.85 -11.80
C LEU A 149 -6.22 -1.24 -12.08
N GLY A 150 -6.62 -2.42 -11.62
CA GLY A 150 -7.97 -2.95 -11.78
C GLY A 150 -8.10 -4.34 -11.17
N ARG A 151 -9.27 -4.96 -11.28
CA ARG A 151 -9.58 -6.24 -10.61
C ARG A 151 -9.12 -7.47 -11.40
N ALA A 152 -8.97 -7.41 -12.72
CA ALA A 152 -8.52 -8.57 -13.48
C ALA A 152 -7.08 -8.96 -13.14
N SER A 153 -6.73 -10.23 -13.30
CA SER A 153 -5.36 -10.73 -13.11
C SER A 153 -4.40 -10.31 -14.22
N SER A 154 -4.92 -9.84 -15.35
CA SER A 154 -4.13 -9.26 -16.44
C SER A 154 -3.59 -7.87 -16.11
N GLN A 155 -4.12 -7.22 -15.06
CA GLN A 155 -3.66 -5.92 -14.61
C GLN A 155 -2.30 -6.06 -13.93
N ARG A 156 -1.38 -5.14 -14.20
CA ARG A 156 -0.04 -5.14 -13.59
C ARG A 156 -0.13 -5.01 -12.07
N ILE A 157 -1.11 -4.24 -11.59
CA ILE A 157 -1.51 -4.14 -10.19
C ILE A 157 -2.96 -4.64 -10.08
N SER A 158 -3.11 -5.95 -9.87
CA SER A 158 -4.42 -6.58 -9.70
C SER A 158 -4.97 -6.40 -8.29
N ILE A 159 -6.09 -5.69 -8.15
CA ILE A 159 -6.80 -5.45 -6.87
C ILE A 159 -8.03 -6.35 -6.80
N ASN A 160 -7.77 -7.65 -6.78
CA ASN A 160 -8.81 -8.67 -6.67
C ASN A 160 -8.95 -9.20 -5.24
N PHE A 161 -9.63 -8.41 -4.40
CA PHE A 161 -9.91 -8.78 -3.00
C PHE A 161 -11.41 -8.95 -2.69
N GLY A 162 -12.26 -9.03 -3.72
CA GLY A 162 -13.71 -9.15 -3.58
C GLY A 162 -14.48 -7.83 -3.60
N ASP A 163 -13.86 -6.74 -4.08
CA ASP A 163 -14.52 -5.46 -4.26
C ASP A 163 -15.10 -5.31 -5.68
N ASP A 164 -16.39 -5.62 -5.83
CA ASP A 164 -17.10 -5.49 -7.12
C ASP A 164 -17.29 -4.05 -7.61
N ALA A 165 -17.01 -3.02 -6.79
CA ALA A 165 -16.98 -1.64 -7.27
C ALA A 165 -15.69 -1.32 -8.05
N ILE A 166 -14.71 -2.23 -8.05
CA ILE A 166 -13.50 -2.09 -8.85
C ILE A 166 -13.73 -2.76 -10.22
N SER A 167 -13.51 -1.99 -11.28
CA SER A 167 -13.56 -2.48 -12.66
C SER A 167 -12.56 -3.61 -12.88
N SER A 168 -12.93 -4.63 -13.66
CA SER A 168 -12.00 -5.67 -14.10
C SER A 168 -10.88 -5.09 -14.98
N GLU A 169 -11.22 -4.14 -15.84
CA GLU A 169 -10.29 -3.42 -16.72
C GLU A 169 -9.61 -2.26 -16.00
N GLU A 170 -8.69 -1.59 -16.69
CA GLU A 170 -7.85 -0.49 -16.20
C GLU A 170 -8.72 0.66 -15.66
N GLN A 171 -8.85 0.75 -14.34
CA GLN A 171 -9.59 1.82 -13.67
C GLN A 171 -8.72 3.05 -13.42
N ALA A 172 -7.42 2.83 -13.24
CA ALA A 172 -6.41 3.87 -13.13
C ALA A 172 -5.05 3.31 -13.54
N TYR A 173 -4.07 4.20 -13.57
CA TYR A 173 -2.68 3.86 -13.82
C TYR A 173 -1.80 4.51 -12.75
N ILE A 174 -0.73 3.80 -12.38
CA ILE A 174 0.39 4.38 -11.63
C ILE A 174 1.61 4.27 -12.52
N ARG A 175 2.17 5.42 -12.89
CA ARG A 175 3.39 5.48 -13.66
C ARG A 175 4.54 5.87 -12.75
N TYR A 176 5.63 5.11 -12.83
CA TYR A 176 6.92 5.54 -12.30
C TYR A 176 7.83 5.95 -13.45
N ASP A 177 8.45 7.12 -13.31
CA ASP A 177 9.46 7.61 -14.24
C ASP A 177 10.82 7.69 -13.52
N SER A 178 11.79 6.89 -13.97
CA SER A 178 13.13 6.83 -13.35
C SER A 178 13.96 8.08 -13.63
N ALA A 179 13.68 8.81 -14.72
CA ALA A 179 14.37 10.07 -15.02
C ALA A 179 13.93 11.17 -14.05
N ASP A 180 12.63 11.29 -13.81
CA ASP A 180 12.06 12.29 -12.90
C ASP A 180 11.98 11.81 -11.44
N ARG A 181 12.23 10.52 -11.20
CA ARG A 181 12.12 9.83 -9.89
C ARG A 181 10.80 10.10 -9.18
N SER A 182 9.72 10.16 -9.96
CA SER A 182 8.40 10.56 -9.49
C SER A 182 7.34 9.55 -9.87
N PHE A 183 6.28 9.53 -9.07
CA PHE A 183 5.12 8.69 -9.27
C PHE A 183 3.94 9.54 -9.71
N LEU A 184 3.29 9.15 -10.80
CA LEU A 184 2.08 9.79 -11.29
C LEU A 184 0.92 8.82 -11.21
N PHE A 185 -0.13 9.21 -10.50
CA PHE A 185 -1.45 8.58 -10.57
C PHE A 185 -2.27 9.19 -11.70
N VAL A 186 -2.78 8.35 -12.59
CA VAL A 186 -3.62 8.77 -13.72
C VAL A 186 -4.98 8.08 -13.63
N PRO A 187 -6.07 8.81 -13.33
CA PRO A 187 -7.41 8.24 -13.31
C PRO A 187 -7.88 7.91 -14.74
N ASN A 188 -8.53 6.76 -14.94
CA ASN A 188 -9.18 6.48 -16.21
C ASN A 188 -10.58 7.13 -16.23
N LEU A 189 -10.67 8.32 -16.84
CA LEU A 189 -11.91 9.08 -16.93
C LEU A 189 -12.99 8.44 -17.81
N ALA A 190 -12.63 7.45 -18.62
CA ALA A 190 -13.61 6.68 -19.41
C ALA A 190 -14.39 5.67 -18.55
N LYS A 191 -13.96 5.42 -17.30
CA LYS A 191 -14.63 4.50 -16.38
C LYS A 191 -15.62 5.23 -15.50
N THR A 192 -16.79 4.62 -15.31
CA THR A 192 -17.87 5.15 -14.46
C THR A 192 -17.47 5.18 -12.98
N ASN A 193 -16.67 4.21 -12.54
CA ASN A 193 -16.27 4.08 -11.14
C ASN A 193 -15.11 5.00 -10.84
N VAL A 194 -15.43 6.13 -10.23
CA VAL A 194 -14.44 7.18 -10.10
C VAL A 194 -13.59 7.02 -8.85
N VAL A 195 -12.28 7.18 -9.03
CA VAL A 195 -11.23 7.01 -8.01
C VAL A 195 -10.98 8.34 -7.31
N SER A 196 -10.52 8.30 -6.05
CA SER A 196 -10.03 9.48 -5.34
C SER A 196 -8.61 9.27 -4.80
N VAL A 197 -7.89 10.37 -4.65
CA VAL A 197 -6.58 10.47 -4.01
C VAL A 197 -6.68 11.52 -2.91
N ASN A 198 -6.48 11.14 -1.66
CA ASN A 198 -6.68 11.98 -0.46
C ASN A 198 -8.03 12.73 -0.50
N ASP A 199 -9.13 11.98 -0.66
CA ASP A 199 -10.52 12.47 -0.81
C ASP A 199 -10.82 13.38 -2.00
N LYS A 200 -9.82 13.72 -2.80
CA LYS A 200 -9.99 14.52 -4.00
C LYS A 200 -10.19 13.59 -5.18
N ARG A 201 -11.07 13.99 -6.09
CA ARG A 201 -11.37 13.24 -7.30
C ARG A 201 -10.58 13.85 -8.46
N PRO A 202 -9.37 13.34 -8.77
CA PRO A 202 -8.53 13.93 -9.80
C PRO A 202 -9.19 13.80 -11.17
N THR A 203 -9.08 14.85 -11.98
CA THR A 203 -9.56 14.87 -13.38
C THR A 203 -8.40 14.69 -14.38
N GLY A 204 -7.22 14.32 -13.90
CA GLY A 204 -6.01 14.19 -14.71
C GLY A 204 -4.87 13.57 -13.89
N ALA A 205 -3.66 13.54 -14.47
CA ALA A 205 -2.48 13.03 -13.79
C ALA A 205 -2.17 13.86 -12.53
N VAL A 206 -1.88 13.17 -11.42
CA VAL A 206 -1.51 13.77 -10.13
C VAL A 206 -0.29 13.06 -9.59
N GLU A 207 0.66 13.83 -9.08
CA GLU A 207 1.84 13.28 -8.41
C GLU A 207 1.45 12.60 -7.09
N LEU A 208 1.97 11.38 -6.87
CA LEU A 208 1.78 10.63 -5.64
C LEU A 208 2.94 10.85 -4.68
N ALA A 209 2.61 11.25 -3.47
CA ALA A 209 3.55 11.37 -2.36
C ALA A 209 3.42 10.19 -1.39
N HIS A 210 4.50 9.93 -0.64
CA HIS A 210 4.49 8.94 0.44
C HIS A 210 3.27 9.16 1.36
N MET A 211 2.58 8.06 1.67
CA MET A 211 1.37 8.03 2.50
C MET A 211 0.13 8.67 1.88
N ASP A 212 0.11 8.89 0.56
CA ASP A 212 -1.14 9.21 -0.13
C ASP A 212 -2.13 8.04 -0.07
N VAL A 213 -3.39 8.38 0.18
CA VAL A 213 -4.49 7.40 0.23
C VAL A 213 -5.23 7.43 -1.10
N ILE A 214 -5.30 6.30 -1.77
CA ILE A 214 -6.01 6.08 -3.02
C ILE A 214 -7.25 5.23 -2.69
N THR A 215 -8.43 5.76 -2.97
CA THR A 215 -9.70 5.05 -2.72
C THR A 215 -10.32 4.62 -4.04
N VAL A 216 -10.41 3.31 -4.24
CA VAL A 216 -10.94 2.67 -5.45
C VAL A 216 -12.14 1.81 -5.03
N GLY A 217 -13.35 2.24 -5.41
CA GLY A 217 -14.55 1.55 -4.97
C GLY A 217 -14.74 1.64 -3.46
N ARG A 218 -14.68 0.50 -2.76
CA ARG A 218 -14.73 0.39 -1.29
C ARG A 218 -13.37 0.11 -0.67
N THR A 219 -12.34 -0.07 -1.49
CA THR A 219 -10.98 -0.40 -1.06
C THR A 219 -10.14 0.87 -0.93
N GLN A 220 -9.45 1.01 0.20
CA GLN A 220 -8.53 2.11 0.46
C GLN A 220 -7.10 1.59 0.45
N LEU A 221 -6.25 2.25 -0.31
CA LEU A 221 -4.86 1.86 -0.55
C LEU A 221 -3.95 3.00 -0.14
N VAL A 222 -2.93 2.70 0.61
CA VAL A 222 -1.86 3.62 0.93
C VAL A 222 -0.71 3.42 -0.04
N PHE A 223 -0.19 4.51 -0.58
CA PHE A 223 1.00 4.50 -1.42
C PHE A 223 2.30 4.63 -0.59
N VAL A 224 3.25 3.73 -0.86
CA VAL A 224 4.58 3.73 -0.25
C VAL A 224 5.64 3.68 -1.36
N PRO A 225 6.28 4.81 -1.71
CA PRO A 225 7.39 4.81 -2.66
C PRO A 225 8.60 4.08 -2.08
N PHE A 226 9.28 3.30 -2.92
CA PHE A 226 10.61 2.76 -2.61
C PHE A 226 11.69 3.55 -3.35
N CYS A 227 11.52 3.71 -4.66
CA CYS A 227 12.36 4.59 -5.44
C CYS A 227 11.93 6.05 -5.27
N GLY A 228 12.87 6.97 -5.43
CA GLY A 228 12.66 8.40 -5.24
C GLY A 228 13.99 9.16 -5.22
N PRO A 229 14.04 10.35 -4.60
CA PRO A 229 15.25 11.17 -4.56
C PRO A 229 16.47 10.44 -3.97
N ASP A 230 16.26 9.59 -2.97
CA ASP A 230 17.33 8.93 -2.23
C ASP A 230 17.87 7.66 -2.90
N PHE A 231 17.07 7.03 -3.77
CA PHE A 231 17.42 5.75 -4.39
C PHE A 231 16.65 5.53 -5.70
N ASP A 232 17.34 5.09 -6.75
CA ASP A 232 16.71 4.55 -7.95
C ASP A 232 17.53 3.40 -8.55
N TRP A 233 16.85 2.43 -9.17
CA TRP A 233 17.50 1.28 -9.80
C TRP A 233 18.35 1.67 -11.03
N ALA A 234 17.99 2.73 -11.75
CA ALA A 234 18.74 3.23 -12.91
C ALA A 234 20.14 3.73 -12.50
N GLU A 235 20.31 4.29 -11.30
CA GLU A 235 21.63 4.69 -10.79
C GLU A 235 22.58 3.50 -10.67
N LEU A 236 22.06 2.31 -10.36
CA LEU A 236 22.88 1.12 -10.23
C LEU A 236 23.33 0.56 -11.59
N ALA A 237 22.57 0.82 -12.65
CA ALA A 237 22.89 0.40 -14.01
C ALA A 237 23.96 1.29 -14.67
N GLU A 238 24.02 2.57 -14.33
CA GLU A 238 24.97 3.53 -14.90
C GLU A 238 26.39 3.42 -14.33
N VAL A 239 26.55 2.87 -13.11
CA VAL A 239 27.87 2.64 -12.51
C VAL A 239 28.50 1.37 -13.09
N LYS A 240 28.84 1.40 -14.37
CA LYS A 240 29.62 0.36 -15.06
C LYS A 240 31.03 0.90 -15.28
N ASP A 241 31.84 0.88 -14.22
CA ASP A 241 33.29 1.11 -14.26
C ASP A 241 34.06 -0.16 -14.66
#